data_AF-A0A434G569-F1
#
_entry.id   AF-A0A434G569-F1
#
_cell.length_a   1.000
_cell.length_b   1.000
_cell.length_c   1.000
_cell.angle_alpha   90.00
_cell.angle_beta   90.00
_cell.angle_gamma   90.00
#
_symmetry.space_group_name_H-M   'P 1'
#
loop_
_entity.id
_entity.type
_entity.pdbx_description
1 polymer ?
#
loop_
_entity_poly.entity_id
_entity_poly.type
_entity_poly.pdbx_seq_one_letter_code
_entity_poly.pdbx_strand_id
1 'polypeptide(L)'
;MTAFEFPGPGFTAEQWNQINALATSLGPGQGLWLSGYFAGLDHNARAPHTGAGLPLATLDPIAPWPAATPSTRSLTILFGSETGNGAGLAKALGEAAARLGIEPTVVDMADYKLRRLKDEQDLLIVTSTHGEGDPPLSGKGFFEFAEGRKAPRLPDLRYAILALGDSTYEHYCGAGKRLDRRLEELGAARLAARVDCDVDYDEDAAGWIKAVVAKLTPPAQAGNGGATARAVGPGSASATPTPAFDKRAPFPATVIENLVLTGRGSSKETRHIELSLAGSGLAFEPGDALGVLPRNDPRLVESLLDTLRLSADTPLSLKERKTTLADALGEALEITAATPRFIEHWAEASGARELHELRGEQQAEARAAFLRGHHVIDIVRRFPVQGIDPQTFVAG
;
A
#
# COMPACT_ATOMS: atom_id res chain seq x y z
N MET A 1 3.00 -45.16 -40.37
CA MET A 1 3.19 -45.11 -38.91
C MET A 1 1.80 -44.96 -38.30
N THR A 2 1.20 -46.06 -37.87
CA THR A 2 -0.11 -46.07 -37.21
C THR A 2 0.05 -45.47 -35.82
N ALA A 3 -0.64 -44.37 -35.54
CA ALA A 3 -0.68 -43.77 -34.23
C ALA A 3 -1.23 -44.81 -33.23
N PHE A 4 -0.48 -45.05 -32.16
CA PHE A 4 -0.96 -45.82 -31.02
C PHE A 4 -2.10 -45.03 -30.36
N GLU A 5 -3.35 -45.32 -30.73
CA GLU A 5 -4.50 -44.99 -29.90
C GLU A 5 -4.46 -45.95 -28.71
N PHE A 6 -3.90 -45.50 -27.60
CA PHE A 6 -3.98 -46.19 -26.33
C PHE A 6 -5.32 -45.79 -25.68
N PRO A 7 -6.38 -46.62 -25.72
CA PRO A 7 -7.50 -46.41 -24.82
C PRO A 7 -6.93 -46.64 -23.42
N GLY A 8 -6.99 -45.62 -22.55
CA GLY A 8 -6.53 -45.73 -21.16
C GLY A 8 -7.09 -46.99 -20.46
N PRO A 9 -6.47 -47.44 -19.36
CA PRO A 9 -6.74 -48.74 -18.76
C PRO A 9 -8.23 -48.88 -18.38
N GLY A 10 -8.99 -49.61 -19.20
CA GLY A 10 -10.38 -49.98 -18.93
C GLY A 10 -11.47 -49.06 -19.49
N PHE A 11 -11.16 -48.04 -20.29
CA PHE A 11 -12.18 -47.17 -20.90
C PHE A 11 -12.59 -47.65 -22.30
N THR A 12 -13.88 -47.53 -22.62
CA THR A 12 -14.39 -47.71 -23.98
C THR A 12 -13.95 -46.56 -24.89
N ALA A 13 -13.96 -46.77 -26.22
CA ALA A 13 -13.60 -45.73 -27.18
C ALA A 13 -14.46 -44.47 -27.07
N GLU A 14 -15.75 -44.62 -26.79
CA GLU A 14 -16.66 -43.49 -26.59
C GLU A 14 -16.31 -42.69 -25.33
N GLN A 15 -16.07 -43.38 -24.20
CA GLN A 15 -15.62 -42.75 -22.96
C GLN A 15 -14.29 -42.02 -23.14
N TRP A 16 -13.35 -42.63 -23.88
CA TRP A 16 -12.05 -42.02 -24.16
C TRP A 16 -12.17 -40.75 -25.00
N ASN A 17 -13.04 -40.75 -26.01
CA ASN A 17 -13.29 -39.56 -26.83
C ASN A 17 -13.93 -38.42 -26.01
N GLN A 18 -14.86 -38.72 -25.11
CA GLN A 18 -15.44 -37.73 -24.21
C GLN A 18 -14.41 -37.17 -23.23
N ILE A 19 -13.55 -38.03 -22.66
CA ILE A 19 -12.46 -37.60 -21.78
C ILE A 19 -11.48 -36.70 -22.54
N ASN A 20 -11.12 -37.05 -23.77
CA ASN A 20 -10.18 -36.27 -24.58
C ASN A 20 -10.76 -34.91 -25.00
N ALA A 21 -12.03 -34.87 -25.41
CA ALA A 21 -12.74 -33.63 -25.70
C ALA A 21 -12.85 -32.73 -24.46
N LEU A 22 -13.12 -33.33 -23.29
CA LEU A 22 -13.16 -32.58 -22.03
C LEU A 22 -11.77 -32.05 -21.68
N ALA A 23 -10.74 -32.90 -21.68
CA ALA A 23 -9.38 -32.55 -21.31
C ALA A 23 -8.80 -31.40 -22.16
N THR A 24 -9.10 -31.37 -23.46
CA THR A 24 -8.65 -30.31 -24.38
C THR A 24 -9.41 -28.99 -24.19
N SER A 25 -10.54 -29.00 -23.48
CA SER A 25 -11.36 -27.82 -23.18
C SER A 25 -11.08 -27.18 -21.81
N LEU A 26 -10.24 -27.79 -20.96
CA LEU A 26 -9.99 -27.33 -19.58
C LEU A 26 -9.00 -26.16 -19.52
N GLY A 27 -9.29 -25.18 -18.66
CA GLY A 27 -8.38 -24.11 -18.26
C GLY A 27 -7.48 -24.49 -17.06
N PRO A 28 -6.56 -23.59 -16.66
CA PRO A 28 -5.64 -23.82 -15.54
C PRO A 28 -6.37 -24.18 -14.24
N GLY A 29 -5.88 -25.21 -13.52
CA GLY A 29 -6.44 -25.66 -12.24
C GLY A 29 -7.72 -26.52 -12.34
N GLN A 30 -8.46 -26.48 -13.45
CA GLN A 30 -9.71 -27.24 -13.60
C GLN A 30 -9.50 -28.76 -13.65
N GLY A 31 -8.40 -29.21 -14.25
CA GLY A 31 -8.04 -30.64 -14.24
C GLY A 31 -7.79 -31.20 -12.83
N LEU A 32 -7.20 -30.39 -11.94
CA LEU A 32 -6.99 -30.77 -10.55
C LEU A 32 -8.32 -30.90 -9.80
N TRP A 33 -9.26 -29.95 -10.01
CA TRP A 33 -10.60 -30.05 -9.44
C TRP A 33 -11.36 -31.30 -9.93
N LEU A 34 -11.30 -31.59 -11.24
CA LEU A 34 -11.91 -32.77 -11.84
C LEU A 34 -11.37 -34.08 -11.25
N SER A 35 -10.07 -34.14 -10.97
CA SER A 35 -9.47 -35.30 -10.29
C SER A 35 -10.08 -35.55 -8.91
N GLY A 36 -10.30 -34.48 -8.12
CA GLY A 36 -10.96 -34.57 -6.82
C GLY A 36 -12.44 -34.97 -6.91
N TYR A 37 -13.15 -34.47 -7.92
CA TYR A 37 -14.54 -34.86 -8.19
C TYR A 37 -14.68 -36.35 -8.50
N PHE A 38 -13.85 -36.89 -9.41
CA PHE A 38 -13.87 -38.31 -9.74
C PHE A 38 -13.37 -39.20 -8.59
N ALA A 39 -12.39 -38.73 -7.81
CA ALA A 39 -11.97 -39.43 -6.59
C ALA A 39 -13.10 -39.53 -5.56
N GLY A 40 -13.91 -38.47 -5.41
CA GLY A 40 -15.10 -38.48 -4.55
C GLY A 40 -16.20 -39.42 -5.05
N LEU A 41 -16.41 -39.52 -6.36
CA LEU A 41 -17.34 -40.48 -6.96
C LEU A 41 -16.89 -41.93 -6.72
N ASP A 42 -15.61 -42.25 -6.93
CA ASP A 42 -15.06 -43.59 -6.68
C ASP A 42 -15.11 -43.94 -5.18
N HIS A 43 -14.82 -42.99 -4.29
CA HIS A 43 -14.95 -43.17 -2.85
C HIS A 43 -16.39 -43.50 -2.43
N ASN A 44 -17.38 -42.76 -2.96
CA ASN A 44 -18.79 -43.03 -2.70
C ASN A 44 -19.25 -44.38 -3.28
N ALA A 45 -18.72 -44.78 -4.44
CA ALA A 45 -19.05 -46.05 -5.07
C ALA A 45 -18.48 -47.27 -4.31
N ARG A 46 -17.38 -47.09 -3.56
CA ARG A 46 -16.71 -48.16 -2.80
C ARG A 46 -17.10 -48.24 -1.32
N ALA A 47 -17.92 -47.30 -0.83
CA ALA A 47 -18.38 -47.33 0.56
C ALA A 47 -19.34 -48.52 0.80
N PRO A 48 -19.15 -49.32 1.87
CA PRO A 48 -20.01 -50.47 2.14
C PRO A 48 -21.45 -50.01 2.40
N HIS A 49 -22.39 -50.51 1.59
CA HIS A 49 -23.80 -50.14 1.62
C HIS A 49 -24.48 -50.53 2.93
N THR A 50 -24.60 -49.58 3.87
CA THR A 50 -25.63 -49.64 4.92
C THR A 50 -26.96 -49.13 4.36
N GLY A 51 -27.68 -50.00 3.66
CA GLY A 51 -29.16 -50.02 3.69
C GLY A 51 -29.97 -48.80 3.23
N ALA A 52 -29.41 -47.82 2.54
CA ALA A 52 -30.17 -46.78 1.83
C ALA A 52 -29.42 -46.37 0.56
N GLY A 53 -29.59 -47.13 -0.52
CA GLY A 53 -29.08 -46.76 -1.82
C GLY A 53 -29.77 -45.49 -2.29
N LEU A 54 -29.09 -44.34 -2.23
CA LEU A 54 -29.44 -43.22 -3.08
C LEU A 54 -29.11 -43.67 -4.51
N PRO A 55 -30.09 -43.79 -5.42
CA PRO A 55 -29.78 -44.00 -6.83
C PRO A 55 -28.83 -42.87 -7.25
N LEU A 56 -27.81 -43.21 -8.05
CA LEU A 56 -27.01 -42.22 -8.76
C LEU A 56 -28.04 -41.37 -9.53
N ALA A 57 -28.39 -40.21 -8.97
CA ALA A 57 -29.42 -39.37 -9.54
C ALA A 57 -28.99 -39.13 -10.98
N THR A 58 -29.86 -39.46 -11.94
CA THR A 58 -29.73 -38.96 -13.30
C THR A 58 -29.56 -37.46 -13.15
N LEU A 59 -28.32 -36.98 -13.34
CA LEU A 59 -28.04 -35.56 -13.28
C LEU A 59 -28.90 -34.96 -14.38
N ASP A 60 -29.98 -34.27 -14.00
CA ASP A 60 -30.73 -33.45 -14.95
C ASP A 60 -29.70 -32.59 -15.69
N PRO A 61 -29.85 -32.40 -17.02
CA PRO A 61 -28.93 -31.55 -17.76
C PRO A 61 -28.89 -30.19 -17.07
N ILE A 62 -27.75 -29.89 -16.45
CA ILE A 62 -27.51 -28.61 -15.78
C ILE A 62 -27.76 -27.56 -16.87
N ALA A 63 -28.75 -26.69 -16.64
CA ALA A 63 -28.98 -25.55 -17.52
C ALA A 63 -27.62 -24.88 -17.74
N PRO A 64 -27.20 -24.60 -19.00
CA PRO A 64 -25.87 -24.10 -19.27
C PRO A 64 -25.62 -22.92 -18.34
N TRP A 65 -24.62 -23.06 -17.46
CA TRP A 65 -24.18 -21.94 -16.64
C TRP A 65 -23.98 -20.77 -17.60
N PRO A 66 -24.54 -19.58 -17.33
CA PRO A 66 -24.22 -18.43 -18.15
C PRO A 66 -22.70 -18.34 -18.15
N ALA A 67 -22.10 -18.54 -19.32
CA ALA A 67 -20.68 -18.37 -19.50
C ALA A 67 -20.39 -16.94 -19.05
N ALA A 68 -19.74 -16.80 -17.90
CA ALA A 68 -19.29 -15.50 -17.42
C ALA A 68 -18.45 -14.93 -18.56
N THR A 69 -18.95 -13.89 -19.21
CA THR A 69 -18.25 -13.27 -20.33
C THR A 69 -16.98 -12.67 -19.73
N PRO A 70 -15.78 -13.19 -20.03
CA PRO A 70 -14.57 -12.66 -19.42
C PRO A 70 -14.26 -11.36 -20.15
N SER A 71 -14.74 -10.24 -19.61
CA SER A 71 -14.13 -8.95 -19.87
C SER A 71 -13.29 -8.58 -18.65
N THR A 72 -12.33 -9.44 -18.32
CA THR A 72 -11.32 -9.11 -17.31
C THR A 72 -10.17 -8.47 -18.06
N ARG A 73 -10.17 -7.14 -18.08
CA ARG A 73 -9.02 -6.37 -18.54
C ARG A 73 -7.78 -6.85 -17.79
N SER A 74 -6.63 -6.93 -18.46
CA SER A 74 -5.39 -7.36 -17.80
C SER A 74 -4.95 -6.32 -16.77
N LEU A 75 -4.63 -6.77 -15.57
CA LEU A 75 -4.18 -5.92 -14.47
C LEU A 75 -2.67 -6.10 -14.26
N THR A 76 -1.93 -5.01 -14.38
CA THR A 76 -0.51 -4.92 -14.04
C THR A 76 -0.33 -3.97 -12.86
N ILE A 77 0.46 -4.38 -11.87
CA ILE A 77 0.83 -3.58 -10.71
C ILE A 77 2.33 -3.34 -10.77
N LEU A 78 2.75 -2.10 -10.98
CA LEU A 78 4.15 -1.71 -10.95
C LEU A 78 4.50 -1.08 -9.61
N PHE A 79 5.69 -1.41 -9.10
CA PHE A 79 6.23 -0.72 -7.94
C PHE A 79 7.64 -0.21 -8.15
N GLY A 80 7.89 0.99 -7.65
CA GLY A 80 9.24 1.53 -7.45
C GLY A 80 9.43 1.76 -5.96
N SER A 81 10.44 1.13 -5.37
CA SER A 81 10.70 1.17 -3.93
C SER A 81 12.19 1.08 -3.66
N GLU A 82 12.62 1.67 -2.54
CA GLU A 82 14.03 1.69 -2.10
C GLU A 82 14.20 0.93 -0.78
N THR A 83 13.37 1.23 0.22
CA THR A 83 13.36 0.56 1.53
C THR A 83 12.32 -0.57 1.64
N GLY A 84 11.72 -0.98 0.51
CA GLY A 84 10.71 -2.05 0.46
C GLY A 84 9.26 -1.68 0.80
N ASN A 85 8.96 -0.49 1.32
CA ASN A 85 7.57 -0.09 1.66
C ASN A 85 6.62 -0.16 0.44
N GLY A 86 7.05 0.35 -0.71
CA GLY A 86 6.25 0.32 -1.94
C GLY A 86 6.04 -1.10 -2.45
N ALA A 87 7.04 -1.98 -2.29
CA ALA A 87 6.93 -3.38 -2.66
C ALA A 87 5.91 -4.13 -1.78
N GLY A 88 5.92 -3.87 -0.47
CA GLY A 88 4.94 -4.42 0.47
C GLY A 88 3.50 -4.02 0.12
N LEU A 89 3.29 -2.73 -0.19
CA LEU A 89 1.98 -2.22 -0.61
C LEU A 89 1.51 -2.78 -1.96
N ALA A 90 2.41 -2.92 -2.93
CA ALA A 90 2.09 -3.53 -4.21
C ALA A 90 1.69 -5.00 -4.08
N LYS A 91 2.35 -5.74 -3.18
CA LYS A 91 1.96 -7.11 -2.82
C LYS A 91 0.57 -7.15 -2.19
N ALA A 92 0.30 -6.29 -1.21
CA ALA A 92 -1.01 -6.21 -0.55
C ALA A 92 -2.14 -5.82 -1.54
N LEU A 93 -1.85 -4.93 -2.48
CA LEU A 93 -2.76 -4.57 -3.57
C LEU A 93 -3.03 -5.75 -4.50
N GLY A 94 -2.00 -6.54 -4.84
CA GLY A 94 -2.13 -7.75 -5.63
C GLY A 94 -3.00 -8.80 -4.95
N GLU A 95 -2.77 -9.06 -3.66
CA GLU A 95 -3.60 -9.96 -2.85
C GLU A 95 -5.05 -9.46 -2.73
N ALA A 96 -5.27 -8.15 -2.63
CA ALA A 96 -6.60 -7.56 -2.62
C ALA A 96 -7.34 -7.77 -3.95
N ALA A 97 -6.67 -7.62 -5.09
CA ALA A 97 -7.24 -7.91 -6.41
C ALA A 97 -7.52 -9.40 -6.61
N ALA A 98 -6.60 -10.29 -6.19
CA ALA A 98 -6.75 -11.74 -6.26
C ALA A 98 -7.98 -12.24 -5.49
N ARG A 99 -8.29 -11.65 -4.33
CA ARG A 99 -9.53 -11.96 -3.57
C ARG A 99 -10.81 -11.66 -4.34
N LEU A 100 -10.77 -10.80 -5.37
CA LEU A 100 -11.90 -10.53 -6.25
C LEU A 100 -11.88 -11.36 -7.54
N GLY A 101 -10.98 -12.35 -7.65
CA GLY A 101 -10.85 -13.20 -8.83
C GLY A 101 -10.14 -12.52 -10.01
N ILE A 102 -9.43 -11.42 -9.76
CA ILE A 102 -8.56 -10.76 -10.74
C ILE A 102 -7.15 -11.27 -10.50
N GLU A 103 -6.47 -11.78 -11.53
CA GLU A 103 -5.08 -12.25 -11.44
C GLU A 103 -4.12 -11.13 -11.87
N PRO A 104 -3.55 -10.33 -10.94
CA PRO A 104 -2.63 -9.25 -11.28
C PRO A 104 -1.22 -9.76 -11.61
N THR A 105 -0.54 -9.05 -12.50
CA THR A 105 0.91 -9.16 -12.67
C THR A 105 1.61 -8.09 -11.83
N VAL A 106 2.20 -8.48 -10.69
CA VAL A 106 2.95 -7.58 -9.80
C VAL A 106 4.44 -7.61 -10.18
N VAL A 107 5.01 -6.47 -10.55
CA VAL A 107 6.38 -6.37 -11.11
C VAL A 107 7.10 -5.14 -10.58
N ASP A 108 8.38 -5.31 -10.23
CA ASP A 108 9.28 -4.18 -9.95
C ASP A 108 9.51 -3.40 -11.26
N MET A 109 9.45 -2.07 -11.21
CA MET A 109 9.74 -1.21 -12.36
C MET A 109 11.10 -1.51 -13.01
N ALA A 110 12.10 -1.98 -12.25
CA ALA A 110 13.41 -2.35 -12.76
C ALA A 110 13.36 -3.53 -13.74
N ASP A 111 12.45 -4.49 -13.49
CA ASP A 111 12.26 -5.69 -14.30
C ASP A 111 11.19 -5.52 -15.38
N TYR A 112 10.50 -4.37 -15.39
CA TYR A 112 9.41 -4.11 -16.32
C TYR A 112 9.90 -3.86 -17.75
N LYS A 113 9.31 -4.60 -18.70
CA LYS A 113 9.60 -4.43 -20.13
C LYS A 113 8.87 -3.22 -20.68
N LEU A 114 9.54 -2.07 -20.73
CA LEU A 114 9.02 -0.76 -21.20
C LEU A 114 8.14 -0.79 -22.46
N ARG A 115 8.50 -1.64 -23.45
CA ARG A 115 7.74 -1.76 -24.70
C ARG A 115 6.32 -2.31 -24.53
N ARG A 116 6.02 -2.97 -23.40
CA ARG A 116 4.70 -3.49 -23.06
C ARG A 116 3.71 -2.42 -22.61
N LEU A 117 4.18 -1.22 -22.26
CA LEU A 117 3.32 -0.15 -21.74
C LEU A 117 2.13 0.18 -22.67
N LYS A 118 2.34 0.09 -23.99
CA LYS A 118 1.29 0.32 -25.00
C LYS A 118 0.19 -0.76 -25.03
N ASP A 119 0.50 -1.95 -24.52
CA ASP A 119 -0.36 -3.14 -24.53
C ASP A 119 -1.09 -3.30 -23.18
N GLU A 120 -0.75 -2.47 -22.17
CA GLU A 120 -1.38 -2.50 -20.85
C GLU A 120 -2.82 -1.97 -20.90
N GLN A 121 -3.68 -2.58 -20.09
CA GLN A 121 -5.08 -2.20 -19.98
C GLN A 121 -5.36 -1.53 -18.63
N ASP A 122 -5.18 -2.22 -17.51
CA ASP A 122 -5.29 -1.61 -16.19
C ASP A 122 -3.92 -1.62 -15.52
N LEU A 123 -3.41 -0.43 -15.20
CA LEU A 123 -2.08 -0.22 -14.63
C LEU A 123 -2.18 0.49 -13.27
N LEU A 124 -1.85 -0.21 -12.20
CA LEU A 124 -1.74 0.39 -10.87
C LEU A 124 -0.27 0.60 -10.53
N ILE A 125 0.06 1.75 -9.97
CA ILE A 125 1.45 2.11 -9.71
C ILE A 125 1.62 2.51 -8.25
N VAL A 126 2.58 1.88 -7.56
CA VAL A 126 3.01 2.27 -6.21
C VAL A 126 4.44 2.78 -6.29
N THR A 127 4.70 4.05 -5.99
CA THR A 127 6.05 4.60 -6.15
C THR A 127 6.44 5.52 -5.01
N SER A 128 7.64 5.31 -4.46
CA SER A 128 8.26 6.26 -3.54
C SER A 128 8.85 7.47 -4.29
N THR A 129 9.21 8.51 -3.54
CA THR A 129 9.97 9.66 -4.04
C THR A 129 11.27 9.76 -3.24
N HIS A 130 12.37 10.18 -3.86
CA HIS A 130 13.68 10.32 -3.25
C HIS A 130 14.25 11.72 -3.46
N GLY A 131 14.91 12.25 -2.42
CA GLY A 131 15.63 13.53 -2.47
C GLY A 131 14.79 14.66 -3.06
N GLU A 132 15.26 15.20 -4.19
CA GLU A 132 14.68 16.35 -4.89
C GLU A 132 13.47 15.99 -5.78
N GLY A 133 12.66 15.03 -5.36
CA GLY A 133 11.49 14.59 -6.11
C GLY A 133 11.78 13.49 -7.13
N ASP A 134 12.96 12.89 -7.11
CA ASP A 134 13.37 11.84 -8.04
C ASP A 134 12.62 10.52 -7.76
N PRO A 135 12.41 9.68 -8.79
CA PRO A 135 11.91 8.33 -8.56
C PRO A 135 12.97 7.48 -7.85
N PRO A 136 12.56 6.37 -7.20
CA PRO A 136 13.49 5.37 -6.69
C PRO A 136 14.36 4.83 -7.82
N LEU A 137 15.56 4.33 -7.48
CA LEU A 137 16.51 3.77 -8.42
C LEU A 137 15.89 2.65 -9.27
N SER A 138 15.07 1.80 -8.65
CA SER A 138 14.28 0.75 -9.31
C SER A 138 13.31 1.31 -10.36
N GLY A 139 12.77 2.51 -10.14
CA GLY A 139 11.83 3.18 -11.04
C GLY A 139 12.48 4.03 -12.14
N LYS A 140 13.76 4.40 -12.01
CA LYS A 140 14.39 5.43 -12.85
C LYS A 140 14.21 5.19 -14.36
N GLY A 141 14.48 3.96 -14.84
CA GLY A 141 14.37 3.64 -16.27
C GLY A 141 12.93 3.70 -16.80
N PHE A 142 11.94 3.34 -15.97
CA PHE A 142 10.53 3.45 -16.32
C PHE A 142 10.09 4.91 -16.43
N PHE A 143 10.48 5.74 -15.46
CA PHE A 143 10.19 7.17 -15.44
C PHE A 143 10.81 7.88 -16.66
N GLU A 144 12.09 7.65 -16.94
CA GLU A 144 12.77 8.23 -18.11
C GLU A 144 12.06 7.85 -19.43
N PHE A 145 11.54 6.62 -19.52
CA PHE A 145 10.80 6.16 -20.70
C PHE A 145 9.43 6.82 -20.81
N ALA A 146 8.65 6.86 -19.71
CA ALA A 146 7.30 7.41 -19.69
C ALA A 146 7.28 8.94 -19.88
N GLU A 147 8.23 9.66 -19.26
CA GLU A 147 8.40 11.11 -19.40
C GLU A 147 9.08 11.48 -20.73
N GLY A 148 9.81 10.54 -21.34
CA GLY A 148 10.51 10.73 -22.59
C GLY A 148 9.61 10.92 -23.82
N ARG A 149 10.22 11.42 -24.90
CA ARG A 149 9.56 11.60 -26.22
C ARG A 149 9.20 10.29 -26.92
N LYS A 150 9.76 9.16 -26.47
CA LYS A 150 9.53 7.82 -27.03
C LYS A 150 8.33 7.11 -26.40
N ALA A 151 7.70 7.70 -25.39
CA ALA A 151 6.50 7.15 -24.76
C ALA A 151 5.36 7.03 -25.79
N PRO A 152 4.70 5.87 -25.88
CA PRO A 152 3.54 5.69 -26.76
C PRO A 152 2.33 6.46 -26.23
N ARG A 153 1.34 6.71 -27.10
CA ARG A 153 0.00 7.11 -26.63
C ARG A 153 -0.70 5.89 -26.01
N LEU A 154 -1.53 6.14 -25.00
CA LEU A 154 -2.12 5.12 -24.13
C LEU A 154 -3.65 5.26 -24.03
N PRO A 155 -4.40 5.35 -25.15
CA PRO A 155 -5.85 5.61 -25.12
C PRO A 155 -6.66 4.49 -24.44
N ASP A 156 -6.15 3.27 -24.48
CA ASP A 156 -6.81 2.08 -23.93
C ASP A 156 -6.39 1.78 -22.49
N LEU A 157 -5.46 2.54 -21.92
CA LEU A 157 -4.94 2.33 -20.57
C LEU A 157 -5.80 3.05 -19.54
N ARG A 158 -6.19 2.35 -18.47
CA ARG A 158 -6.68 2.95 -17.23
C ARG A 158 -5.61 2.85 -16.16
N TYR A 159 -5.42 3.90 -15.37
CA TYR A 159 -4.38 3.90 -14.35
C TYR A 159 -4.80 4.52 -13.02
N ALA A 160 -4.11 4.15 -11.94
CA ALA A 160 -4.15 4.86 -10.67
C ALA A 160 -2.79 4.77 -9.98
N ILE A 161 -2.43 5.81 -9.23
CA ILE A 161 -1.12 5.92 -8.56
C ILE A 161 -1.31 6.09 -7.04
N LEU A 162 -0.55 5.31 -6.28
CA LEU A 162 -0.31 5.52 -4.86
C LEU A 162 1.13 6.03 -4.72
N ALA A 163 1.29 7.28 -4.29
CA ALA A 163 2.58 7.93 -4.18
C ALA A 163 3.02 7.97 -2.71
N LEU A 164 4.20 7.44 -2.41
CA LEU A 164 4.80 7.52 -1.09
C LEU A 164 5.81 8.68 -1.07
N GLY A 165 5.71 9.54 -0.07
CA GLY A 165 6.61 10.66 0.13
C GLY A 165 6.69 11.07 1.58
N ASP A 166 7.38 12.18 1.82
CA ASP A 166 7.55 12.80 3.12
C ASP A 166 7.31 14.31 2.95
N SER A 167 6.33 14.85 3.67
CA SER A 167 5.93 16.26 3.51
C SER A 167 6.94 17.26 4.09
N THR A 168 7.95 16.78 4.81
CA THR A 168 9.10 17.59 5.24
C THR A 168 10.00 17.98 4.07
N TYR A 169 9.95 17.24 2.96
CA TYR A 169 10.68 17.53 1.74
C TYR A 169 9.90 18.45 0.81
N GLU A 170 10.63 19.30 0.10
CA GLU A 170 10.10 20.22 -0.90
C GLU A 170 9.25 19.52 -1.96
N HIS A 171 9.76 18.40 -2.48
CA HIS A 171 9.12 17.65 -3.55
C HIS A 171 8.29 16.48 -3.02
N TYR A 172 7.39 16.75 -2.07
CA TYR A 172 6.48 15.76 -1.49
C TYR A 172 5.70 15.00 -2.59
N CYS A 173 5.85 13.66 -2.61
CA CYS A 173 5.29 12.76 -3.63
C CYS A 173 5.60 13.16 -5.09
N GLY A 174 6.71 13.87 -5.31
CA GLY A 174 7.08 14.46 -6.60
C GLY A 174 7.12 13.47 -7.76
N ALA A 175 7.70 12.28 -7.56
CA ALA A 175 7.74 11.24 -8.59
C ALA A 175 6.32 10.81 -8.99
N GLY A 176 5.49 10.45 -8.00
CA GLY A 176 4.10 10.08 -8.24
C GLY A 176 3.30 11.17 -8.97
N LYS A 177 3.46 12.43 -8.58
CA LYS A 177 2.82 13.59 -9.21
C LYS A 177 3.22 13.78 -10.68
N ARG A 178 4.50 13.63 -11.01
CA ARG A 178 4.98 13.75 -12.40
C ARG A 178 4.45 12.64 -13.27
N LEU A 179 4.54 11.39 -12.81
CA LEU A 179 4.07 10.23 -13.55
C LEU A 179 2.56 10.28 -13.79
N ASP A 180 1.82 10.72 -12.78
CA ASP A 180 0.38 10.90 -12.84
C ASP A 180 -0.05 11.88 -13.92
N ARG A 181 0.56 13.06 -13.96
CA ARG A 181 0.35 14.06 -15.02
C ARG A 181 0.77 13.50 -16.38
N ARG A 182 1.90 12.79 -16.43
CA ARG A 182 2.45 12.29 -17.68
C ARG A 182 1.57 11.22 -18.34
N LEU A 183 1.02 10.28 -17.57
CA LEU A 183 0.12 9.25 -18.11
C LEU A 183 -1.17 9.86 -18.69
N GLU A 184 -1.70 10.91 -18.05
CA GLU A 184 -2.84 11.68 -18.55
C GLU A 184 -2.50 12.39 -19.88
N GLU A 185 -1.33 13.04 -19.98
CA GLU A 185 -0.84 13.64 -21.23
C GLU A 185 -0.67 12.63 -22.38
N LEU A 186 -0.36 11.36 -22.05
CA LEU A 186 -0.25 10.28 -23.02
C LEU A 186 -1.62 9.70 -23.44
N GLY A 187 -2.72 10.15 -22.83
CA GLY A 187 -4.09 9.77 -23.17
C GLY A 187 -4.67 8.64 -22.32
N ALA A 188 -3.99 8.24 -21.22
CA ALA A 188 -4.51 7.23 -20.31
C ALA A 188 -5.67 7.79 -19.46
N ALA A 189 -6.65 6.94 -19.15
CA ALA A 189 -7.80 7.29 -18.33
C ALA A 189 -7.54 7.03 -16.85
N ARG A 190 -7.72 8.04 -16.01
CA ARG A 190 -7.55 7.91 -14.56
C ARG A 190 -8.70 7.09 -13.94
N LEU A 191 -8.38 5.92 -13.37
CA LEU A 191 -9.32 5.05 -12.67
C LEU A 191 -9.70 5.62 -11.29
N ALA A 192 -8.71 6.13 -10.56
CA ALA A 192 -8.90 6.80 -9.28
C ALA A 192 -7.92 7.96 -9.14
N ALA A 193 -8.29 8.95 -8.32
CA ALA A 193 -7.39 10.03 -7.97
C ALA A 193 -6.12 9.44 -7.33
N ARG A 194 -4.98 10.09 -7.63
CA ARG A 194 -3.73 9.80 -6.94
C ARG A 194 -3.90 10.11 -5.46
N VAL A 195 -3.37 9.24 -4.60
CA VAL A 195 -3.22 9.53 -3.17
C VAL A 195 -1.75 9.73 -2.87
N ASP A 196 -1.47 10.86 -2.24
CA ASP A 196 -0.14 11.25 -1.77
C ASP A 196 -0.06 10.86 -0.29
N CYS A 197 0.73 9.84 0.01
CA CYS A 197 0.93 9.30 1.35
C CYS A 197 2.18 9.91 1.99
N ASP A 198 2.06 10.31 3.25
CA ASP A 198 3.19 10.71 4.09
C ASP A 198 3.86 9.49 4.77
N VAL A 199 4.83 9.71 5.67
CA VAL A 199 5.55 8.65 6.41
C VAL A 199 4.61 7.67 7.12
N ASP A 200 3.44 8.15 7.58
CA ASP A 200 2.37 7.35 8.18
C ASP A 200 1.31 6.93 7.14
N TYR A 201 1.78 6.28 6.07
CA TYR A 201 0.98 5.97 4.88
C TYR A 201 -0.11 4.91 5.07
N ASP A 202 -0.11 4.13 6.15
CA ASP A 202 -0.85 2.86 6.22
C ASP A 202 -2.38 3.03 6.02
N GLU A 203 -2.98 4.06 6.60
CA GLU A 203 -4.42 4.32 6.50
C GLU A 203 -4.81 4.83 5.10
N ASP A 204 -4.06 5.81 4.59
CA ASP A 204 -4.27 6.39 3.27
C ASP A 204 -4.10 5.32 2.17
N ALA A 205 -3.07 4.48 2.31
CA ALA A 205 -2.80 3.37 1.42
C ALA A 205 -3.90 2.31 1.48
N ALA A 206 -4.34 1.91 2.68
CA ALA A 206 -5.44 0.94 2.82
C ALA A 206 -6.75 1.46 2.23
N GLY A 207 -7.08 2.73 2.47
CA GLY A 207 -8.23 3.40 1.90
C GLY A 207 -8.18 3.44 0.38
N TRP A 208 -7.01 3.79 -0.18
CA TRP A 208 -6.79 3.82 -1.62
C TRP A 208 -6.88 2.43 -2.27
N ILE A 209 -6.24 1.40 -1.67
CA ILE A 209 -6.30 0.01 -2.15
C ILE A 209 -7.76 -0.43 -2.24
N LYS A 210 -8.53 -0.22 -1.17
CA LYS A 210 -9.96 -0.58 -1.12
C LYS A 210 -10.75 0.14 -2.23
N ALA A 211 -10.52 1.44 -2.40
CA ALA A 211 -11.24 2.25 -3.38
C ALA A 211 -10.91 1.86 -4.83
N VAL A 212 -9.65 1.58 -5.14
CA VAL A 212 -9.20 1.21 -6.48
C VAL A 212 -9.66 -0.19 -6.86
N VAL A 213 -9.50 -1.15 -5.96
CA VAL A 213 -9.91 -2.54 -6.20
C VAL A 213 -11.41 -2.63 -6.45
N ALA A 214 -12.24 -1.85 -5.75
CA ALA A 214 -13.68 -1.77 -6.00
C ALA A 214 -14.04 -1.25 -7.41
N LYS A 215 -13.18 -0.45 -8.05
CA LYS A 215 -13.39 0.08 -9.40
C LYS A 215 -12.92 -0.86 -10.51
N LEU A 216 -12.13 -1.87 -10.16
CA LEU A 216 -11.69 -2.91 -11.10
C LEU A 216 -12.76 -3.98 -11.33
N THR A 217 -13.71 -4.13 -10.40
CA THR A 217 -14.85 -5.04 -10.56
C THR A 217 -15.88 -4.42 -11.52
N PRO A 218 -16.35 -5.14 -12.55
CA PRO A 218 -17.55 -4.74 -13.28
C PRO A 218 -18.72 -4.61 -12.28
N PRO A 219 -19.66 -3.67 -12.45
CA PRO A 219 -20.85 -3.65 -11.63
C PRO A 219 -21.55 -5.00 -11.75
N ALA A 220 -21.54 -5.77 -10.66
CA ALA A 220 -22.25 -7.03 -10.59
C ALA A 220 -23.73 -6.74 -10.84
N GLN A 221 -24.29 -7.36 -11.88
CA GLN A 221 -25.74 -7.51 -11.96
C GLN A 221 -26.19 -8.12 -10.63
N ALA A 222 -27.04 -7.39 -9.92
CA ALA A 222 -27.70 -7.85 -8.71
C ALA A 222 -28.57 -9.07 -9.05
N GLY A 223 -27.96 -10.25 -9.04
CA GLY A 223 -28.61 -11.54 -9.16
C GLY A 223 -28.63 -12.21 -7.80
N ASN A 224 -29.81 -12.20 -7.17
CA ASN A 224 -30.14 -13.04 -6.03
C ASN A 224 -29.71 -14.50 -6.29
N GLY A 225 -28.80 -15.03 -5.49
CA GLY A 225 -28.44 -16.45 -5.50
C GLY A 225 -27.71 -16.82 -4.22
N GLY A 226 -28.35 -17.62 -3.37
CA GLY A 226 -27.95 -17.88 -1.99
C GLY A 226 -26.51 -18.34 -1.83
N ALA A 227 -25.82 -17.71 -0.87
CA ALA A 227 -24.51 -18.12 -0.41
C ALA A 227 -24.61 -19.46 0.33
N THR A 228 -24.23 -20.55 -0.31
CA THR A 228 -23.77 -21.75 0.41
C THR A 228 -22.28 -21.58 0.67
N ALA A 229 -21.95 -21.19 1.89
CA ALA A 229 -20.58 -21.14 2.40
C ALA A 229 -19.92 -22.51 2.21
N ARG A 230 -18.91 -22.57 1.34
CA ARG A 230 -18.07 -23.75 1.16
C ARG A 230 -16.99 -23.71 2.23
N ALA A 231 -17.17 -24.50 3.28
CA ALA A 231 -16.17 -24.69 4.33
C ALA A 231 -14.89 -25.27 3.70
N VAL A 232 -13.82 -24.49 3.74
CA VAL A 232 -12.47 -24.95 3.44
C VAL A 232 -12.01 -25.73 4.68
N GLY A 233 -11.71 -27.02 4.52
CA GLY A 233 -11.15 -27.85 5.59
C GLY A 233 -9.82 -27.27 6.07
N PRO A 234 -9.42 -27.50 7.34
CA PRO A 234 -8.22 -26.91 7.92
C PRO A 234 -6.98 -27.49 7.25
N GLY A 235 -6.50 -26.83 6.20
CA GLY A 235 -5.11 -26.89 5.80
C GLY A 235 -4.32 -26.19 6.89
N SER A 236 -3.44 -26.95 7.57
CA SER A 236 -2.45 -26.43 8.50
C SER A 236 -1.49 -25.50 7.76
N ALA A 237 -1.92 -24.29 7.46
CA ALA A 237 -1.02 -23.18 7.33
C ALA A 237 -0.46 -22.96 8.73
N SER A 238 0.84 -23.25 8.91
CA SER A 238 1.58 -22.77 10.06
C SER A 238 1.42 -21.26 10.09
N ALA A 239 0.48 -20.79 10.91
CA ALA A 239 0.31 -19.37 11.16
C ALA A 239 1.60 -18.93 11.84
N THR A 240 2.46 -18.23 11.09
CA THR A 240 3.51 -17.43 11.68
C THR A 240 2.82 -16.54 12.72
N PRO A 241 3.19 -16.60 14.00
CA PRO A 241 2.53 -15.80 15.02
C PRO A 241 2.61 -14.33 14.59
N THR A 242 1.45 -13.68 14.46
CA THR A 242 1.41 -12.24 14.24
C THR A 242 2.15 -11.60 15.41
N PRO A 243 3.20 -10.80 15.16
CA PRO A 243 3.92 -10.16 16.25
C PRO A 243 2.92 -9.32 17.06
N ALA A 244 2.97 -9.47 18.38
CA ALA A 244 2.07 -8.74 19.29
C ALA A 244 2.35 -7.23 19.32
N PHE A 245 3.49 -6.82 18.77
CA PHE A 245 3.96 -5.43 18.70
C PHE A 245 4.33 -5.08 17.27
N ASP A 246 3.95 -3.87 16.86
CA ASP A 246 4.21 -3.31 15.54
C ASP A 246 4.40 -1.78 15.65
N LYS A 247 4.45 -1.07 14.52
CA LYS A 247 4.59 0.40 14.49
C LYS A 247 3.48 1.12 15.26
N ARG A 248 2.26 0.57 15.31
CA ARG A 248 1.08 1.18 15.95
C ARG A 248 0.98 0.84 17.43
N ALA A 249 1.49 -0.33 17.81
CA ALA A 249 1.59 -0.80 19.18
C ALA A 249 3.05 -1.14 19.49
N PRO A 250 3.92 -0.13 19.72
CA PRO A 250 5.33 -0.38 20.00
C PRO A 250 5.51 -1.07 21.36
N PHE A 251 6.52 -1.93 21.46
CA PHE A 251 6.89 -2.57 22.72
C PHE A 251 7.63 -1.56 23.63
N PRO A 252 7.20 -1.37 24.89
CA PRO A 252 7.89 -0.49 25.84
C PRO A 252 9.17 -1.16 26.37
N ALA A 253 10.21 -1.21 25.54
CA ALA A 253 11.48 -1.84 25.87
C ALA A 253 12.23 -1.06 26.96
N THR A 254 12.72 -1.77 27.98
CA THR A 254 13.57 -1.17 29.02
C THR A 254 14.96 -0.87 28.47
N VAL A 255 15.47 0.35 28.66
CA VAL A 255 16.88 0.68 28.40
C VAL A 255 17.74 0.02 29.47
N ILE A 256 18.53 -0.96 29.06
CA ILE A 256 19.48 -1.69 29.91
C ILE A 256 20.75 -0.86 30.08
N GLU A 257 21.23 -0.29 28.98
CA GLU A 257 22.48 0.45 28.95
C GLU A 257 22.37 1.69 28.06
N ASN A 258 23.09 2.75 28.43
CA ASN A 258 23.22 3.98 27.67
C ASN A 258 24.61 4.60 27.92
N LEU A 259 25.59 4.20 27.09
CA LEU A 259 26.98 4.62 27.21
C LEU A 259 27.33 5.66 26.16
N VAL A 260 28.05 6.71 26.56
CA VAL A 260 28.67 7.64 25.61
C VAL A 260 29.94 7.00 25.05
N LEU A 261 29.98 6.79 23.74
CA LEU A 261 31.13 6.23 23.02
C LEU A 261 32.16 7.29 22.64
N THR A 262 31.74 8.55 22.56
CA THR A 262 32.61 9.67 22.20
C THR A 262 33.43 10.16 23.39
N GLY A 263 34.71 10.43 23.15
CA GLY A 263 35.62 10.98 24.16
C GLY A 263 35.40 12.46 24.47
N ARG A 264 36.04 12.94 25.54
CA ARG A 264 36.05 14.36 25.91
C ARG A 264 36.58 15.23 24.76
N GLY A 265 35.91 16.35 24.50
CA GLY A 265 36.27 17.30 23.44
C GLY A 265 35.69 16.99 22.06
N SER A 266 34.91 15.91 21.91
CA SER A 266 34.15 15.66 20.69
C SER A 266 33.05 16.70 20.49
N SER A 267 32.86 17.15 19.24
CA SER A 267 31.74 18.03 18.85
C SER A 267 30.43 17.28 18.62
N LYS A 268 30.46 15.95 18.70
CA LYS A 268 29.30 15.05 18.59
C LYS A 268 29.25 14.10 19.78
N GLU A 269 28.06 13.65 20.11
CA GLU A 269 27.84 12.61 21.12
C GLU A 269 27.26 11.36 20.44
N THR A 270 28.03 10.27 20.43
CA THR A 270 27.55 8.96 19.95
C THR A 270 27.29 8.08 21.15
N ARG A 271 26.15 7.39 21.18
CA ARG A 271 25.73 6.52 22.29
C ARG A 271 25.59 5.07 21.85
N HIS A 272 25.99 4.16 22.73
CA HIS A 272 25.62 2.74 22.72
C HIS A 272 24.41 2.56 23.62
N ILE A 273 23.33 2.00 23.07
CA ILE A 273 22.07 1.81 23.79
C ILE A 273 21.69 0.33 23.70
N GLU A 274 21.42 -0.28 24.84
CA GLU A 274 20.91 -1.64 24.92
C GLU A 274 19.45 -1.64 25.35
N LEU A 275 18.60 -2.37 24.64
CA LEU A 275 17.17 -2.43 24.89
C LEU A 275 16.76 -3.87 25.20
N SER A 276 16.06 -4.08 26.31
CA SER A 276 15.53 -5.39 26.67
C SER A 276 14.31 -5.71 25.81
N LEU A 277 14.36 -6.83 25.09
CA LEU A 277 13.20 -7.40 24.38
C LEU A 277 12.55 -8.56 25.16
N ALA A 278 12.94 -8.77 26.43
CA ALA A 278 12.42 -9.85 27.25
C ALA A 278 10.89 -9.75 27.39
N GLY A 279 10.18 -10.83 27.06
CA GLY A 279 8.72 -10.88 27.12
C GLY A 279 7.99 -10.24 25.92
N SER A 280 8.70 -9.67 24.95
CA SER A 280 8.08 -9.06 23.77
C SER A 280 7.64 -10.08 22.72
N GLY A 281 8.32 -11.24 22.65
CA GLY A 281 8.15 -12.20 21.54
C GLY A 281 8.70 -11.70 20.20
N LEU A 282 9.39 -10.55 20.17
CA LEU A 282 10.06 -10.03 18.98
C LEU A 282 11.31 -10.86 18.67
N ALA A 283 11.53 -11.11 17.39
CA ALA A 283 12.74 -11.73 16.85
C ALA A 283 13.37 -10.77 15.85
N PHE A 284 14.70 -10.73 15.78
CA PHE A 284 15.46 -9.94 14.83
C PHE A 284 16.73 -10.67 14.43
N GLU A 285 17.22 -10.37 13.23
CA GLU A 285 18.50 -10.83 12.70
C GLU A 285 19.49 -9.66 12.56
N PRO A 286 20.81 -9.93 12.56
CA PRO A 286 21.81 -8.89 12.30
C PRO A 286 21.57 -8.24 10.93
N GLY A 287 21.35 -6.92 10.94
CA GLY A 287 21.02 -6.14 9.75
C GLY A 287 19.58 -5.63 9.73
N ASP A 288 18.71 -6.15 10.60
CA ASP A 288 17.35 -5.62 10.78
C ASP A 288 17.38 -4.20 11.36
N ALA A 289 16.33 -3.44 11.06
CA ALA A 289 16.14 -2.09 11.56
C ALA A 289 15.22 -2.08 12.79
N LEU A 290 15.59 -1.29 13.80
CA LEU A 290 14.75 -1.01 14.96
C LEU A 290 14.00 0.31 14.77
N GLY A 291 12.67 0.27 14.80
CA GLY A 291 11.84 1.47 14.90
C GLY A 291 11.75 1.95 16.35
N VAL A 292 11.98 3.24 16.58
CA VAL A 292 11.80 3.89 17.89
C VAL A 292 10.77 4.99 17.71
N LEU A 293 9.77 5.03 18.59
CA LEU A 293 8.75 6.09 18.62
C LEU A 293 9.14 7.15 19.67
N PRO A 294 9.70 8.30 19.26
CA PRO A 294 10.10 9.35 20.19
C PRO A 294 8.88 10.11 20.72
N ARG A 295 9.11 10.88 21.79
CA ARG A 295 8.18 11.91 22.30
C ARG A 295 8.88 13.25 22.27
N ASN A 296 8.13 14.31 21.97
CA ASN A 296 8.66 15.66 22.00
C ASN A 296 9.03 16.08 23.43
N ASP A 297 9.99 17.00 23.55
CA ASP A 297 10.36 17.58 24.85
C ASP A 297 9.15 18.28 25.48
N PRO A 298 8.70 17.88 26.68
CA PRO A 298 7.57 18.52 27.36
C PRO A 298 7.73 20.04 27.51
N ARG A 299 8.97 20.55 27.64
CA ARG A 299 9.24 21.99 27.73
C ARG A 299 8.98 22.71 26.42
N LEU A 300 9.23 22.05 25.29
CA LEU A 300 8.93 22.61 23.97
C LEU A 300 7.41 22.65 23.76
N VAL A 301 6.70 21.59 24.15
CA VAL A 301 5.22 21.54 24.11
C VAL A 301 4.64 22.68 24.94
N GLU A 302 5.08 22.86 26.19
CA GLU A 302 4.65 23.95 27.06
C GLU A 302 4.95 25.33 26.43
N SER A 303 6.18 25.53 25.94
CA SER A 303 6.59 26.78 25.29
C SER A 303 5.73 27.11 24.06
N LEU A 304 5.32 26.11 23.30
CA LEU A 304 4.49 26.28 22.11
C LEU A 304 3.05 26.60 22.49
N LEU A 305 2.47 25.89 23.46
CA LEU A 305 1.14 26.18 24.03
C LEU A 305 1.05 27.61 24.56
N ASP A 306 2.06 28.05 25.33
CA ASP A 306 2.15 29.41 25.86
C ASP A 306 2.24 30.46 24.75
N THR A 307 3.04 30.19 23.71
CA THR A 307 3.21 31.10 22.57
C THR A 307 1.89 31.25 21.79
N LEU A 308 1.17 30.14 21.60
CA LEU A 308 -0.13 30.11 20.92
C LEU A 308 -1.28 30.59 21.81
N ARG A 309 -1.06 30.69 23.12
CA ARG A 309 -2.08 30.96 24.15
C ARG A 309 -3.22 29.94 24.14
N LEU A 310 -2.87 28.67 23.94
CA LEU A 310 -3.82 27.55 23.91
C LEU A 310 -3.71 26.71 25.19
N SER A 311 -4.84 26.16 25.63
CA SER A 311 -4.86 25.26 26.79
C SER A 311 -4.41 23.85 26.39
N ALA A 312 -3.57 23.24 27.24
CA ALA A 312 -3.11 21.86 27.10
C ALA A 312 -4.28 20.85 26.94
N ASP A 313 -5.35 21.04 27.71
CA ASP A 313 -6.50 20.14 27.79
C ASP A 313 -7.50 20.34 26.64
N THR A 314 -7.20 21.22 25.69
CA THR A 314 -8.13 21.52 24.60
C THR A 314 -8.39 20.26 23.78
N PRO A 315 -9.67 19.83 23.62
CA PRO A 315 -9.99 18.66 22.83
C PRO A 315 -9.60 18.84 21.36
N LEU A 316 -8.99 17.81 20.79
CA LEU A 316 -8.54 17.79 19.41
C LEU A 316 -8.94 16.46 18.75
N SER A 317 -9.20 16.49 17.44
CA SER A 317 -9.35 15.27 16.65
C SER A 317 -8.26 15.17 15.58
N LEU A 318 -7.47 14.10 15.65
CA LEU A 318 -6.46 13.74 14.66
C LEU A 318 -6.87 12.42 14.01
N LYS A 319 -7.12 12.43 12.69
CA LYS A 319 -7.50 11.23 11.90
C LYS A 319 -8.51 10.34 12.64
N GLU A 320 -9.61 10.95 13.11
CA GLU A 320 -10.71 10.32 13.88
C GLU A 320 -10.40 9.92 15.34
N ARG A 321 -9.14 9.96 15.79
CA ARG A 321 -8.77 9.78 17.19
C ARG A 321 -9.04 11.06 17.98
N LYS A 322 -9.79 10.93 19.08
CA LYS A 322 -9.96 12.01 20.07
C LYS A 322 -8.74 12.04 20.99
N THR A 323 -8.15 13.23 21.16
CA THR A 323 -6.97 13.46 21.99
C THR A 323 -7.02 14.86 22.60
N THR A 324 -6.07 15.19 23.49
CA THR A 324 -5.83 16.57 23.91
C THR A 324 -4.76 17.22 23.02
N LEU A 325 -4.72 18.56 23.01
CA LEU A 325 -3.68 19.30 22.30
C LEU A 325 -2.27 18.97 22.84
N ALA A 326 -2.10 18.86 24.15
CA ALA A 326 -0.81 18.51 24.74
C ALA A 326 -0.33 17.11 24.32
N ASP A 327 -1.21 16.10 24.34
CA ASP A 327 -0.86 14.74 23.92
C ASP A 327 -0.53 14.70 22.42
N ALA A 328 -1.29 15.45 21.60
CA ALA A 328 -1.02 15.56 20.17
C ALA A 328 0.37 16.14 19.89
N LEU A 329 0.70 17.28 20.52
CA LEU A 329 2.01 17.91 20.39
C LEU A 329 3.13 17.08 21.02
N GLY A 330 2.84 16.27 22.04
CA GLY A 330 3.82 15.44 22.72
C GLY A 330 4.17 14.15 21.99
N GLU A 331 3.21 13.54 21.30
CA GLU A 331 3.33 12.15 20.85
C GLU A 331 2.98 11.91 19.37
N ALA A 332 2.23 12.82 18.73
CA ALA A 332 1.63 12.56 17.43
C ALA A 332 2.04 13.54 16.32
N LEU A 333 2.61 14.68 16.68
CA LEU A 333 2.94 15.75 15.72
C LEU A 333 4.43 16.09 15.76
N GLU A 334 4.99 16.38 14.58
CA GLU A 334 6.31 16.98 14.45
C GLU A 334 6.20 18.48 14.75
N ILE A 335 6.83 18.93 15.84
CA ILE A 335 6.75 20.33 16.32
C ILE A 335 8.11 21.04 16.33
N THR A 336 9.17 20.39 15.85
CA THR A 336 10.52 20.94 15.73
C THR A 336 10.75 21.43 14.31
N ALA A 337 10.89 20.54 13.35
CA ALA A 337 11.19 20.88 11.97
C ALA A 337 9.94 21.46 11.28
N ALA A 338 10.05 22.69 10.76
CA ALA A 338 9.01 23.25 9.92
C ALA A 338 9.10 22.72 8.48
N THR A 339 7.97 22.63 7.81
CA THR A 339 7.86 22.13 6.43
C THR A 339 7.44 23.25 5.47
N PRO A 340 7.66 23.10 4.15
CA PRO A 340 7.11 24.03 3.17
C PRO A 340 5.58 24.19 3.30
N ARG A 341 4.87 23.10 3.59
CA ARG A 341 3.43 23.11 3.86
C ARG A 341 3.09 23.98 5.07
N PHE A 342 3.84 23.86 6.16
CA PHE A 342 3.65 24.69 7.34
C PHE A 342 3.90 26.18 7.02
N ILE A 343 4.88 26.51 6.19
CA ILE A 343 5.12 27.89 5.73
C ILE A 343 3.91 28.44 4.96
N GLU A 344 3.36 27.66 4.04
CA GLU A 344 2.18 28.05 3.26
C GLU A 344 0.97 28.27 4.17
N HIS A 345 0.71 27.31 5.05
CA HIS A 345 -0.40 27.38 6.01
C HIS A 345 -0.24 28.57 6.97
N TRP A 346 0.94 28.76 7.54
CA TRP A 346 1.19 29.85 8.49
C TRP A 346 1.24 31.22 7.82
N ALA A 347 1.67 31.31 6.55
CA ALA A 347 1.56 32.53 5.77
C ALA A 347 0.10 32.97 5.65
N GLU A 348 -0.81 32.02 5.38
CA GLU A 348 -2.25 32.30 5.26
C GLU A 348 -2.88 32.66 6.60
N ALA A 349 -2.52 31.95 7.68
CA ALA A 349 -3.04 32.23 9.02
C ALA A 349 -2.55 33.58 9.58
N SER A 350 -1.28 33.93 9.34
CA SER A 350 -0.65 35.15 9.88
C SER A 350 -0.76 36.37 8.98
N GLY A 351 -0.99 36.19 7.68
CA GLY A 351 -0.87 37.25 6.67
C GLY A 351 0.54 37.81 6.54
N ALA A 352 1.56 37.12 7.07
CA ALA A 352 2.92 37.62 7.10
C ALA A 352 3.52 37.67 5.69
N ARG A 353 3.84 38.89 5.23
CA ARG A 353 4.44 39.13 3.91
C ARG A 353 5.72 38.31 3.68
N GLU A 354 6.57 38.19 4.69
CA GLU A 354 7.82 37.43 4.59
C GLU A 354 7.57 35.95 4.29
N LEU A 355 6.58 35.33 4.96
CA LEU A 355 6.22 33.94 4.69
C LEU A 355 5.58 33.78 3.31
N HIS A 356 4.80 34.76 2.86
CA HIS A 356 4.26 34.77 1.49
C HIS A 356 5.37 34.88 0.42
N GLU A 357 6.41 35.67 0.68
CA GLU A 357 7.56 35.82 -0.23
C GLU A 357 8.42 34.54 -0.31
N LEU A 358 8.31 33.64 0.67
CA LEU A 358 8.95 32.32 0.64
C LEU A 358 8.14 31.27 -0.14
N ARG A 359 6.97 31.61 -0.69
CA ARG A 359 6.14 30.66 -1.45
C ARG A 359 6.56 30.57 -2.92
N GLY A 360 6.25 29.43 -3.54
CA GLY A 360 6.48 29.19 -4.96
C GLY A 360 7.83 28.56 -5.28
N GLU A 361 7.94 28.05 -6.50
CA GLU A 361 9.09 27.25 -6.97
C GLU A 361 10.37 28.08 -7.06
N GLN A 362 10.28 29.36 -7.46
CA GLN A 362 11.46 30.23 -7.61
C GLN A 362 12.13 30.55 -6.26
N GLN A 363 11.43 30.30 -5.15
CA GLN A 363 11.88 30.62 -3.79
C GLN A 363 12.35 29.39 -3.02
N ALA A 364 12.52 28.24 -3.69
CA ALA A 364 12.89 26.98 -3.04
C ALA A 364 14.20 27.08 -2.23
N GLU A 365 15.24 27.73 -2.77
CA GLU A 365 16.51 27.90 -2.07
C GLU A 365 16.38 28.80 -0.83
N ALA A 366 15.67 29.92 -0.96
CA ALA A 366 15.41 30.85 0.13
C ALA A 366 14.56 30.21 1.24
N ARG A 367 13.51 29.47 0.86
CA ARG A 367 12.66 28.70 1.77
C ARG A 367 13.45 27.62 2.48
N ALA A 368 14.28 26.84 1.78
CA ALA A 368 15.12 25.82 2.39
C ALA A 368 16.14 26.44 3.37
N ALA A 369 16.72 27.60 3.05
CA ALA A 369 17.59 28.33 3.96
C ALA A 369 16.85 28.82 5.21
N PHE A 370 15.63 29.33 5.03
CA PHE A 370 14.78 29.76 6.15
C PHE A 370 14.43 28.59 7.07
N LEU A 371 13.99 27.46 6.52
CA LEU A 371 13.60 26.24 7.27
C LEU A 371 14.79 25.62 8.04
N ARG A 372 16.01 25.68 7.51
CA ARG A 372 17.21 25.23 8.25
C ARG A 372 17.51 26.05 9.50
N GLY A 373 17.04 27.30 9.56
CA GLY A 373 17.32 28.23 10.64
C GLY A 373 16.16 28.46 11.62
N HIS A 374 14.97 27.91 11.37
CA HIS A 374 13.78 28.18 12.17
C HIS A 374 12.99 26.89 12.40
N HIS A 375 12.80 26.55 13.68
CA HIS A 375 11.83 25.54 14.07
C HIS A 375 10.42 26.12 14.03
N VAL A 376 9.41 25.26 14.11
CA VAL A 376 7.99 25.66 14.17
C VAL A 376 7.76 26.75 15.24
N ILE A 377 8.30 26.57 16.44
CA ILE A 377 8.17 27.56 17.52
C ILE A 377 8.78 28.92 17.19
N ASP A 378 9.89 28.97 16.44
CA ASP A 378 10.53 30.23 16.05
C ASP A 378 9.66 30.99 15.05
N ILE A 379 9.04 30.28 14.11
CA ILE A 379 8.10 30.84 13.13
C ILE A 379 6.86 31.40 13.85
N VAL A 380 6.26 30.61 14.76
CA VAL A 380 5.08 31.02 15.52
C VAL A 380 5.39 32.26 16.38
N ARG A 381 6.57 32.33 17.01
CA ARG A 381 7.00 33.51 17.79
C ARG A 381 7.22 34.73 16.92
N ARG A 382 7.82 34.56 15.75
CA ARG A 382 8.13 35.65 14.83
C ARG A 382 6.89 36.21 14.12
N PHE A 383 5.91 35.35 13.81
CA PHE A 383 4.68 35.70 13.11
C PHE A 383 3.45 35.25 13.92
N PRO A 384 3.12 35.96 15.02
CA PRO A 384 2.07 35.52 15.93
C PRO A 384 0.67 35.66 15.31
N VAL A 385 -0.16 34.63 15.49
CA VAL A 385 -1.59 34.62 15.13
C VAL A 385 -2.42 34.67 16.40
N GLN A 386 -3.23 35.73 16.58
CA GLN A 386 -4.07 35.88 17.77
C GLN A 386 -5.35 35.06 17.64
N GLY A 387 -5.66 34.26 18.67
CA GLY A 387 -6.91 33.49 18.73
C GLY A 387 -6.98 32.36 17.70
N ILE A 388 -5.83 31.81 17.30
CA ILE A 388 -5.81 30.65 16.40
C ILE A 388 -6.53 29.47 17.03
N ASP A 389 -7.39 28.84 16.26
CA ASP A 389 -8.06 27.61 16.67
C ASP A 389 -7.06 26.43 16.67
N PRO A 390 -7.07 25.54 17.68
CA PRO A 390 -6.17 24.38 17.75
C PRO A 390 -6.22 23.48 16.51
N GLN A 391 -7.41 23.25 15.95
CA GLN A 391 -7.56 22.40 14.76
C GLN A 391 -6.92 23.06 13.55
N THR A 392 -7.01 24.38 13.46
CA THR A 392 -6.33 25.18 12.43
C THR A 392 -4.81 25.06 12.59
N PHE A 393 -4.28 25.24 13.79
CA PHE A 393 -2.83 25.12 14.05
C PHE A 393 -2.26 23.77 13.59
N VAL A 394 -2.91 22.65 13.93
CA VAL A 394 -2.40 21.30 13.60
C VAL A 394 -2.69 20.86 12.16
N ALA A 395 -3.40 21.68 11.37
CA ALA A 395 -3.73 21.35 9.98
C ALA A 395 -2.60 21.72 8.99
N GLY A 396 -1.73 22.65 9.38
CA GLY A 396 -0.50 23.00 8.65
C GLY A 396 0.56 21.95 8.85
#